data_AF-A0A218XIH8-F1
#
_entry.id   AF-A0A218XIH8-F1
#
_cell.length_a   1.000
_cell.length_b   1.000
_cell.length_c   1.000
_cell.angle_alpha   90.00
_cell.angle_beta   90.00
_cell.angle_gamma   90.00
#
_symmetry.space_group_name_H-M   'P 1'
#
loop_
_entity.id
_entity.type
_entity.pdbx_description
1 polymer ?
#
loop_
_entity_poly.entity_id
_entity_poly.type
_entity_poly.pdbx_seq_one_letter_code
_entity_poly.pdbx_strand_id
1 'polypeptide(L)'
;MRASFDGFLFVLLAGGPTHAFYLEDFILIEEDFKFLTDLFWSNGDGLPSDLIDKFSTQVRSLLPLFRTDTESLVEHFRVLTLESYESFAKSMLPRSPTSSQWSSDEPNTLLRVLCCQNDQAAMKFLKKNYNLPKKL
;
A
#
# COMPACT_ATOMS: atom_id res chain seq x y z
N MET A 1 10.34 -17.13 3.16
CA MET A 1 9.97 -16.02 4.05
C MET A 1 10.04 -14.67 3.34
N ARG A 2 11.21 -14.08 3.06
CA ARG A 2 11.30 -12.73 2.44
C ARG A 2 10.46 -12.55 1.18
N ALA A 3 10.64 -13.44 0.19
CA ALA A 3 9.85 -13.41 -1.04
C ALA A 3 8.33 -13.55 -0.82
N SER A 4 7.91 -14.18 0.28
CA SER A 4 6.49 -14.30 0.65
C SER A 4 5.94 -12.99 1.17
N PHE A 5 6.71 -12.22 1.95
CA PHE A 5 6.33 -10.86 2.37
C PHE A 5 6.35 -9.87 1.20
N ASP A 6 7.36 -9.98 0.33
CA ASP A 6 7.41 -9.17 -0.91
C ASP A 6 6.21 -9.48 -1.80
N GLY A 7 5.86 -10.77 -1.94
CA GLY A 7 4.68 -11.23 -2.67
C GLY A 7 3.37 -10.75 -2.05
N PHE A 8 3.25 -10.78 -0.72
CA PHE A 8 2.09 -10.25 0.00
C PHE A 8 1.87 -8.76 -0.32
N LEU A 9 2.92 -7.94 -0.22
CA LEU A 9 2.83 -6.51 -0.59
C LEU A 9 2.57 -6.31 -2.08
N PHE A 10 3.14 -7.15 -2.94
CA PHE A 10 2.91 -7.08 -4.38
C PHE A 10 1.43 -7.29 -4.71
N VAL A 11 0.77 -8.28 -4.09
CA VAL A 11 -0.67 -8.49 -4.28
C VAL A 11 -1.46 -7.28 -3.80
N LEU A 12 -1.15 -6.76 -2.61
CA LEU A 12 -1.90 -5.63 -2.02
C LEU A 12 -1.76 -4.31 -2.80
N LEU A 13 -0.56 -4.00 -3.31
CA LEU A 13 -0.24 -2.70 -3.90
C LEU A 13 -0.13 -2.73 -5.44
N ALA A 14 0.01 -3.92 -6.03
CA ALA A 14 0.26 -4.10 -7.45
C ALA A 14 -0.49 -5.31 -8.05
N GLY A 15 -1.52 -5.85 -7.36
CA GLY A 15 -2.31 -7.00 -7.79
C GLY A 15 -3.22 -6.77 -9.01
N GLY A 16 -3.19 -5.59 -9.61
CA GLY A 16 -3.97 -5.25 -10.81
C GLY A 16 -5.42 -4.81 -10.50
N PRO A 17 -6.23 -4.56 -11.54
CA PRO A 17 -7.53 -3.90 -11.40
C PRO A 17 -8.62 -4.76 -10.75
N THR A 18 -8.43 -6.07 -10.69
CA THR A 18 -9.35 -6.99 -10.00
C THR A 18 -9.09 -7.07 -8.50
N HIS A 19 -7.93 -6.60 -8.05
CA HIS A 19 -7.60 -6.52 -6.63
C HIS A 19 -8.15 -5.22 -6.06
N ALA A 20 -9.25 -5.33 -5.34
CA ALA A 20 -9.85 -4.22 -4.61
C ALA A 20 -10.27 -4.69 -3.21
N PHE A 21 -10.18 -3.80 -2.22
CA PHE A 21 -10.55 -4.06 -0.84
C PHE A 21 -11.47 -2.95 -0.31
N TYR A 22 -12.40 -3.30 0.57
CA TYR A 22 -13.17 -2.35 1.35
C TYR A 22 -12.44 -2.01 2.64
N LEU A 23 -12.77 -0.88 3.27
CA LEU A 23 -12.12 -0.47 4.51
C LEU A 23 -12.29 -1.54 5.60
N GLU A 24 -13.41 -2.25 5.62
CA GLU A 24 -13.73 -3.33 6.56
C GLU A 24 -12.85 -4.57 6.38
N ASP A 25 -12.29 -4.79 5.19
CA ASP A 25 -11.45 -5.94 4.87
C ASP A 25 -10.07 -5.87 5.54
N PHE A 26 -9.72 -4.73 6.16
CA PHE A 26 -8.43 -4.56 6.85
C PHE A 26 -8.15 -5.65 7.89
N ILE A 27 -9.21 -6.14 8.57
CA ILE A 27 -9.10 -7.19 9.59
C ILE A 27 -8.60 -8.50 8.96
N LEU A 28 -9.09 -8.82 7.76
CA LEU A 28 -8.69 -10.01 7.02
C LEU A 28 -7.24 -9.90 6.54
N ILE A 29 -6.83 -8.72 6.08
CA ILE A 29 -5.44 -8.45 5.67
C ILE A 29 -4.47 -8.60 6.86
N GLU A 30 -4.82 -8.09 8.04
CA GLU A 30 -4.02 -8.25 9.25
C GLU A 30 -3.96 -9.71 9.72
N GLU A 31 -5.07 -10.43 9.63
CA GLU A 31 -5.16 -11.85 9.98
C GLU A 31 -4.32 -12.72 9.02
N ASP A 32 -4.42 -12.50 7.71
CA ASP A 32 -3.61 -13.19 6.69
C ASP A 32 -2.11 -12.96 6.92
N PHE A 33 -1.72 -11.72 7.22
CA PHE A 33 -0.33 -11.41 7.55
C PHE A 33 0.12 -12.12 8.82
N LYS A 34 -0.72 -12.17 9.85
CA LYS A 34 -0.45 -12.91 11.09
C LYS A 34 -0.26 -14.39 10.81
N PHE A 35 -1.16 -15.03 10.06
CA PHE A 35 -1.02 -16.44 9.69
C PHE A 35 0.25 -16.70 8.88
N LEU A 36 0.63 -15.78 8.00
CA LEU A 36 1.89 -15.87 7.27
C LEU A 36 3.11 -15.82 8.21
N THR A 37 3.10 -14.95 9.23
CA THR A 37 4.17 -14.91 10.24
C THR A 37 4.19 -16.15 11.12
N ASP A 38 3.02 -16.62 11.57
CA ASP A 38 2.86 -17.81 12.41
C ASP A 38 3.31 -19.08 11.66
N LEU A 39 3.06 -19.15 10.36
CA LEU A 39 3.55 -20.22 9.48
C LEU A 39 5.09 -20.32 9.49
N PHE A 40 5.78 -19.17 9.43
CA PHE A 40 7.25 -19.17 9.47
C PHE A 40 7.82 -19.41 10.87
N TRP A 41 7.09 -19.02 11.91
CA TRP A 41 7.46 -19.28 13.30
C TRP A 41 7.26 -20.76 13.67
N SER A 42 6.21 -21.39 13.16
CA SER A 42 5.89 -22.81 13.33
C SER A 42 5.92 -23.27 14.80
N ASN A 43 5.26 -22.53 15.69
CA ASN A 43 5.21 -22.81 17.14
C ASN A 43 6.58 -22.92 17.84
N GLY A 44 7.60 -22.27 17.29
CA GLY A 44 8.98 -22.28 17.82
C GLY A 44 9.90 -23.28 17.15
N ASP A 45 9.37 -24.18 16.31
CA ASP A 45 10.17 -25.14 15.53
C ASP A 45 10.65 -24.56 14.18
N GLY A 46 10.24 -23.32 13.87
CA GLY A 46 10.54 -22.63 12.61
C GLY A 46 11.69 -21.63 12.70
N LEU A 47 11.48 -20.46 12.10
CA LEU A 47 12.47 -19.38 12.05
C LEU A 47 12.44 -18.55 13.35
N PRO A 48 13.58 -18.00 13.81
CA PRO A 48 13.62 -17.13 14.98
C PRO A 48 12.70 -15.91 14.83
N SER A 49 12.01 -15.53 15.90
CA SER A 49 11.10 -14.37 15.93
C SER A 49 11.77 -13.09 15.44
N ASP A 50 12.99 -12.83 15.91
CA ASP A 50 13.75 -11.63 15.54
C ASP A 50 14.04 -11.55 14.03
N LEU A 51 14.20 -12.71 13.39
CA LEU A 51 14.41 -12.79 11.94
C LEU A 51 13.10 -12.51 11.19
N ILE A 52 11.98 -13.06 11.68
CA ILE A 52 10.65 -12.81 11.12
C ILE A 52 10.29 -11.33 11.25
N ASP A 53 10.51 -10.72 12.41
CA ASP A 53 10.25 -9.31 12.65
C ASP A 53 11.11 -8.41 11.76
N LYS A 54 12.40 -8.73 11.60
CA LYS A 54 13.29 -8.01 10.70
C LYS A 54 12.79 -7.98 9.26
N PHE A 55 12.34 -9.10 8.71
CA PHE A 55 11.88 -9.15 7.32
C PHE A 55 10.43 -8.68 7.15
N SER A 56 9.63 -8.71 8.21
CA SER A 56 8.22 -8.30 8.19
C SER A 56 8.01 -6.80 8.49
N THR A 57 9.07 -6.09 8.89
CA THR A 57 9.07 -4.66 9.24
C THR A 57 8.38 -3.80 8.18
N GLN A 58 8.68 -4.00 6.90
CA GLN A 58 8.08 -3.22 5.83
C GLN A 58 6.57 -3.45 5.73
N VAL A 59 6.12 -4.70 5.83
CA VAL A 59 4.69 -5.02 5.81
C VAL A 59 3.99 -4.37 6.99
N ARG A 60 4.54 -4.51 8.20
CA ARG A 60 4.00 -3.88 9.42
C ARG A 60 3.89 -2.37 9.31
N SER A 61 4.84 -1.69 8.65
CA SER A 61 4.78 -0.24 8.45
C SER A 61 3.68 0.20 7.47
N LEU A 62 3.25 -0.69 6.57
CA LEU A 62 2.28 -0.38 5.51
C LEU A 62 0.86 -0.82 5.85
N LEU A 63 0.68 -1.84 6.69
CA LEU A 63 -0.63 -2.31 7.13
C LEU A 63 -1.56 -1.19 7.64
N PRO A 64 -1.09 -0.19 8.42
CA PRO A 64 -1.94 0.90 8.86
C PRO A 64 -2.62 1.67 7.73
N LEU A 65 -2.01 1.74 6.53
CA LEU A 65 -2.61 2.42 5.37
C LEU A 65 -3.92 1.78 4.93
N PHE A 66 -4.08 0.47 5.11
CA PHE A 66 -5.29 -0.26 4.73
C PHE A 66 -6.44 -0.08 5.73
N ARG A 67 -6.14 0.46 6.93
CA ARG A 67 -7.12 0.82 7.96
C ARG A 67 -7.49 2.31 7.91
N THR A 68 -6.70 3.13 7.24
CA THR A 68 -6.94 4.58 7.17
C THR A 68 -8.12 4.90 6.24
N ASP A 69 -8.97 5.82 6.68
CA ASP A 69 -10.07 6.31 5.85
C ASP A 69 -9.54 7.06 4.62
N THR A 70 -10.35 7.08 3.57
CA THR A 70 -9.95 7.68 2.30
C THR A 70 -9.65 9.17 2.40
N GLU A 71 -10.33 9.93 3.25
CA GLU A 71 -10.11 11.38 3.36
C GLU A 71 -8.73 11.66 3.95
N SER A 72 -8.37 10.95 5.02
CA SER A 72 -7.04 11.00 5.64
C SER A 72 -5.94 10.54 4.68
N LEU A 73 -6.15 9.47 3.91
CA LEU A 73 -5.19 9.01 2.88
C LEU A 73 -4.98 10.05 1.78
N VAL A 74 -6.06 10.70 1.33
CA VAL A 74 -5.99 11.76 0.32
C VAL A 74 -5.25 12.98 0.85
N GLU A 75 -5.49 13.38 2.09
CA GLU A 75 -4.80 14.52 2.69
C GLU A 75 -3.30 14.22 2.85
N HIS A 76 -2.96 13.04 3.35
CA HIS A 76 -1.57 12.59 3.46
C HIS A 76 -0.88 12.57 2.08
N PHE A 77 -1.55 12.06 1.06
CA PHE A 77 -1.04 12.07 -0.31
C PHE A 77 -0.78 13.50 -0.83
N ARG A 78 -1.66 14.45 -0.53
CA ARG A 78 -1.50 15.86 -0.94
C ARG A 78 -0.32 16.52 -0.28
N VAL A 79 -0.14 16.32 1.04
CA VAL A 79 0.99 16.86 1.80
C VAL A 79 2.31 16.38 1.18
N LEU A 80 2.46 15.07 1.01
CA LEU A 80 3.70 14.50 0.45
C LEU A 80 3.93 14.90 -1.01
N THR A 81 2.86 15.04 -1.80
CA THR A 81 2.98 15.48 -3.19
C THR A 81 3.39 16.95 -3.27
N LEU A 82 2.91 17.80 -2.36
CA LEU A 82 3.27 19.23 -2.28
C LEU A 82 4.72 19.41 -1.84
N GLU A 83 5.14 18.70 -0.79
CA GLU A 83 6.54 18.68 -0.32
C GLU A 83 7.49 18.19 -1.42
N SER A 84 7.05 17.20 -2.20
CA SER A 84 7.82 16.72 -3.32
C SER A 84 7.74 17.65 -4.55
N TYR A 85 6.76 18.57 -4.64
CA TYR A 85 6.58 19.47 -5.78
C TYR A 85 7.68 20.52 -5.91
N GLU A 86 8.33 20.89 -4.80
CA GLU A 86 9.59 21.66 -4.83
C GLU A 86 10.69 20.93 -5.62
N SER A 87 10.59 19.60 -5.77
CA SER A 87 11.49 18.76 -6.55
C SER A 87 10.91 18.23 -7.88
N PHE A 88 9.57 18.25 -8.07
CA PHE A 88 8.87 17.70 -9.27
C PHE A 88 8.68 18.68 -10.43
N ALA A 89 9.03 19.97 -10.31
CA ALA A 89 8.90 20.96 -11.38
C ALA A 89 9.72 20.66 -12.67
N LYS A 90 10.45 19.53 -12.74
CA LYS A 90 11.22 19.08 -13.91
C LYS A 90 10.75 17.79 -14.58
N SER A 91 9.71 17.11 -14.10
CA SER A 91 9.19 15.93 -14.82
C SER A 91 7.67 15.83 -14.71
N MET A 92 6.98 16.44 -15.67
CA MET A 92 5.62 16.04 -16.00
C MET A 92 5.60 14.53 -16.25
N LEU A 93 4.78 13.82 -15.47
CA LEU A 93 4.64 12.38 -15.31
C LEU A 93 5.50 11.81 -14.18
N PRO A 94 4.89 11.27 -13.10
CA PRO A 94 5.64 10.49 -12.12
C PRO A 94 6.29 9.34 -12.87
N ARG A 95 7.61 9.30 -12.80
CA ARG A 95 8.43 8.23 -13.35
C ARG A 95 7.85 6.92 -12.81
N SER A 96 7.26 6.10 -13.68
CA SER A 96 7.04 4.69 -13.41
C SER A 96 8.41 4.01 -13.57
N PRO A 97 9.10 3.78 -12.47
CA PRO A 97 9.56 2.44 -12.18
C PRO A 97 9.02 2.10 -10.80
N THR A 98 8.42 0.91 -10.65
CA THR A 98 8.19 0.28 -9.35
C THR A 98 9.32 0.65 -8.41
N SER A 99 9.04 1.55 -7.46
CA SER A 99 9.98 1.84 -6.37
C SER A 99 10.37 0.47 -5.82
N SER A 100 11.67 0.21 -5.77
CA SER A 100 12.17 -1.07 -5.27
C SER A 100 11.78 -1.31 -3.80
N GLN A 101 11.22 -0.29 -3.13
CA GLN A 101 10.86 -0.33 -1.73
C GLN A 101 9.60 0.50 -1.45
N TRP A 102 8.51 -0.18 -1.10
CA TRP A 102 7.29 0.44 -0.59
C TRP A 102 7.52 1.16 0.74
N SER A 103 6.95 2.35 0.90
CA SER A 103 7.02 3.16 2.13
C SER A 103 5.72 3.96 2.35
N SER A 104 5.32 4.15 3.61
CA SER A 104 4.15 4.96 4.00
C SER A 104 4.28 6.42 3.60
N ASP A 105 5.51 6.90 3.49
CA ASP A 105 5.85 8.30 3.21
C ASP A 105 6.15 8.53 1.72
N GLU A 106 5.91 7.53 0.88
CA GLU A 106 6.07 7.63 -0.57
C GLU A 106 4.71 7.89 -1.24
N PRO A 107 4.54 9.00 -1.98
CA PRO A 107 3.27 9.33 -2.66
C PRO A 107 2.73 8.21 -3.54
N ASN A 108 3.60 7.46 -4.21
CA ASN A 108 3.22 6.36 -5.09
C ASN A 108 2.64 5.16 -4.33
N THR A 109 3.09 4.90 -3.10
CA THR A 109 2.50 3.86 -2.24
C THR A 109 1.08 4.25 -1.86
N LEU A 110 0.87 5.49 -1.41
CA LEU A 110 -0.47 5.99 -1.07
C LEU A 110 -1.40 6.00 -2.28
N LEU A 111 -0.90 6.39 -3.45
CA LEU A 111 -1.66 6.34 -4.69
C LEU A 111 -2.13 4.91 -5.01
N ARG A 112 -1.28 3.90 -4.78
CA ARG A 112 -1.63 2.49 -5.00
C ARG A 112 -2.71 2.01 -4.02
N VAL A 113 -2.60 2.37 -2.75
CA VAL A 113 -3.65 2.06 -1.74
C VAL A 113 -4.97 2.71 -2.16
N LEU A 114 -4.96 3.98 -2.55
CA LEU A 114 -6.15 4.70 -3.04
C LEU A 114 -6.76 4.07 -4.30
N CYS A 115 -5.94 3.50 -5.19
CA CYS A 115 -6.41 2.81 -6.39
C CYS A 115 -7.08 1.46 -6.08
N CYS A 116 -6.64 0.76 -5.04
CA CYS A 116 -7.18 -0.55 -4.65
C CYS A 116 -8.31 -0.44 -3.62
N GLN A 117 -8.46 0.69 -2.92
CA GLN A 117 -9.57 0.90 -1.99
C GLN A 117 -10.88 1.11 -2.78
N ASN A 118 -11.85 0.21 -2.60
CA ASN A 118 -13.14 0.26 -3.30
C ASN A 118 -14.09 1.26 -2.64
N ASP A 119 -13.71 2.53 -2.67
CA ASP A 119 -14.44 3.63 -2.07
C ASP A 119 -14.82 4.70 -3.11
N GLN A 120 -16.01 5.29 -2.96
CA GLN A 120 -16.52 6.30 -3.88
C GLN A 120 -15.76 7.62 -3.78
N ALA A 121 -15.31 8.01 -2.58
CA ALA A 121 -14.49 9.20 -2.40
C ALA A 121 -13.10 9.01 -3.03
N ALA A 122 -12.51 7.82 -2.93
CA ALA A 122 -11.22 7.48 -3.55
C ALA A 122 -11.32 7.60 -5.07
N MET A 123 -12.35 6.98 -5.66
CA MET A 123 -12.61 7.08 -7.10
C MET A 123 -12.85 8.52 -7.55
N LYS A 124 -13.62 9.31 -6.80
CA LYS A 124 -13.90 10.72 -7.11
C LYS A 124 -12.63 11.55 -7.05
N PHE A 125 -11.78 11.32 -6.05
CA PHE A 125 -10.48 11.96 -5.93
C PHE A 125 -9.59 11.62 -7.14
N LEU A 126 -9.40 10.34 -7.46
CA LEU A 126 -8.56 9.89 -8.57
C LEU A 126 -9.03 10.46 -9.92
N LYS A 127 -10.34 10.42 -10.20
CA LYS A 127 -10.92 10.99 -11.42
C LYS A 127 -10.65 12.49 -11.54
N LYS A 128 -10.79 13.24 -10.44
CA LYS A 128 -10.53 14.68 -10.40
C LYS A 128 -9.05 15.01 -10.53
N ASN A 129 -8.19 14.29 -9.81
CA ASN A 129 -6.76 14.58 -9.73
C ASN A 129 -6.00 14.26 -11.03
N TYR A 130 -6.45 13.23 -11.76
CA TYR A 130 -5.80 12.76 -12.99
C TYR A 130 -6.61 13.01 -14.26
N ASN A 131 -7.72 13.77 -14.18
CA ASN A 131 -8.62 14.05 -15.30
C ASN A 131 -9.08 12.78 -16.05
N LEU A 132 -9.34 11.70 -15.32
CA LEU A 132 -9.73 10.41 -15.90
C LEU A 132 -11.16 10.49 -16.46
N PRO A 133 -11.46 9.75 -17.54
CA PRO A 133 -12.79 9.75 -18.12
C PRO A 133 -13.83 9.21 -17.13
N LYS A 134 -15.04 9.80 -17.17
CA LYS A 134 -16.15 9.44 -16.27
C LYS A 134 -16.76 8.07 -16.59
N LYS A 135 -16.51 7.56 -17.80
CA LYS A 135 -16.91 6.25 -18.32
C LYS A 135 -15.68 5.59 -18.93
N LEU A 136 -15.48 4.30 -18.65
CA LEU A 136 -14.53 3.45 -19.37
C LEU A 136 -15.14 3.03 -20.71
#